data_AF-A0A8H3X104-F1
#
_entry.id   AF-A0A8H3X104-F1
#
_cell.length_a   1.000
_cell.length_b   1.000
_cell.length_c   1.000
_cell.angle_alpha   90.00
_cell.angle_beta   90.00
_cell.angle_gamma   90.00
#
_symmetry.space_group_name_H-M   'P 1'
#
loop_
_entity.id
_entity.type
_entity.pdbx_description
1 polymer ?
#
loop_
_entity_poly.entity_id
_entity_poly.type
_entity_poly.pdbx_seq_one_letter_code
_entity_poly.pdbx_strand_id
1 'polypeptide(L)'
;MITDFDLSKSLNSTKSITISGGMYAFMDPLCFQQYFNFKEDTKFKREKLSDIYSLGVIFWELSSGRPPFKGMTHPAIILHISSGKRKSPIDGTPNDFLEKLRIIV
;
A
#
# COMPACT_ATOMS: atom_id res chain seq x y z
N MET A 1 -17.35 -9.51 3.06
CA MET A 1 -17.75 -8.89 1.79
C MET A 1 -16.77 -7.75 1.53
N ILE A 2 -16.18 -7.66 0.32
CA ILE A 2 -15.33 -6.52 -0.07
C ILE A 2 -16.25 -5.48 -0.73
N THR A 3 -16.13 -4.20 -0.36
CA THR A 3 -17.07 -3.13 -0.76
C THR A 3 -16.30 -1.86 -1.18
N ASP A 4 -17.01 -0.84 -1.67
CA ASP A 4 -16.49 0.50 -1.98
C ASP A 4 -15.56 0.59 -3.22
N PHE A 5 -15.78 -0.27 -4.21
CA PHE A 5 -15.12 -0.14 -5.53
C PHE A 5 -15.72 0.96 -6.42
N ASP A 6 -16.80 1.62 -6.00
CA ASP A 6 -17.53 2.62 -6.79
C ASP A 6 -16.69 3.86 -7.12
N LEU A 7 -15.65 4.15 -6.32
CA LEU A 7 -14.71 5.24 -6.54
C LEU A 7 -13.42 4.80 -7.26
N SER A 8 -13.30 3.52 -7.61
CA SER A 8 -12.10 2.98 -8.25
C SER A 8 -11.98 3.44 -9.72
N LYS A 9 -10.75 3.73 -10.15
CA LYS A 9 -10.46 4.09 -11.54
C LYS A 9 -10.03 2.85 -12.32
N SER A 10 -10.51 2.71 -13.55
CA SER A 10 -10.04 1.70 -14.51
C SER A 10 -8.54 1.83 -14.76
N LEU A 11 -7.86 0.70 -14.99
CA LEU A 11 -6.44 0.63 -15.37
C LEU A 11 -6.14 1.40 -16.68
N ASN A 12 -7.16 1.60 -17.53
CA ASN A 12 -7.05 2.35 -18.78
C ASN A 12 -7.30 3.86 -18.60
N SER A 13 -7.57 4.31 -17.37
CA SER A 13 -7.77 5.73 -17.08
C SER A 13 -6.44 6.49 -17.18
N THR A 14 -6.43 7.56 -17.97
CA THR A 14 -5.29 8.49 -18.08
C THR A 14 -5.24 9.52 -16.95
N LYS A 15 -6.25 9.53 -16.06
CA LYS A 15 -6.31 10.43 -14.91
C LYS A 15 -5.32 9.95 -13.84
N SER A 16 -4.50 10.88 -13.35
CA SER A 16 -3.59 10.63 -12.23
C SER A 16 -4.33 10.11 -11.00
N ILE A 17 -3.61 9.36 -10.16
CA ILE A 17 -4.15 8.87 -8.89
C ILE A 17 -4.52 10.06 -8.01
N THR A 18 -5.75 10.04 -7.50
CA THR A 18 -6.17 11.02 -6.50
C THR A 18 -5.69 10.51 -5.15
N ILE A 19 -4.60 11.07 -4.63
CA ILE A 19 -4.00 10.72 -3.32
C ILE A 19 -4.72 11.47 -2.17
N SER A 20 -5.70 12.32 -2.48
CA SER A 20 -6.43 13.13 -1.49
C SER A 20 -7.41 12.29 -0.67
N GLY A 21 -7.25 12.29 0.65
CA GLY A 21 -8.24 11.74 1.59
C GLY A 21 -8.27 10.21 1.71
N GLY A 22 -7.25 9.50 1.23
CA GLY A 22 -7.21 8.03 1.20
C GLY A 22 -6.55 7.37 2.42
N MET A 23 -6.74 6.06 2.57
CA MET A 23 -6.03 5.25 3.57
C MET A 23 -4.60 4.93 3.10
N TYR A 24 -3.66 5.86 3.36
CA TYR A 24 -2.27 5.79 2.90
C TYR A 24 -1.53 4.50 3.26
N ALA A 25 -1.93 3.85 4.35
CA ALA A 25 -1.38 2.59 4.82
C ALA A 25 -1.46 1.45 3.78
N PHE A 26 -2.47 1.47 2.91
CA PHE A 26 -2.76 0.41 1.94
C PHE A 26 -2.35 0.79 0.51
N MET A 27 -1.81 1.99 0.32
CA MET A 27 -1.42 2.46 -1.01
C MET A 27 -0.03 1.98 -1.37
N ASP A 28 0.12 1.56 -2.63
CA ASP A 28 1.40 1.15 -3.19
C ASP A 28 2.45 2.27 -3.03
N PRO A 29 3.62 2.00 -2.44
CA PRO A 29 4.73 2.94 -2.27
C PRO A 29 5.10 3.72 -3.53
N LEU A 30 4.97 3.09 -4.69
CA LEU A 30 5.26 3.72 -5.98
C LEU A 30 4.28 4.86 -6.30
N CYS A 31 3.06 4.86 -5.75
CA CYS A 31 2.13 5.99 -5.82
C CYS A 31 2.75 7.26 -5.22
N PHE A 32 3.53 7.10 -4.14
CA PHE A 32 4.14 8.23 -3.43
C PHE A 32 5.44 8.69 -4.06
N GLN A 33 6.16 7.82 -4.77
CA GLN A 33 7.36 8.23 -5.53
C GLN A 33 7.02 9.28 -6.60
N GLN A 34 5.84 9.18 -7.22
CA GLN A 34 5.35 10.21 -8.13
C GLN A 34 5.10 11.56 -7.41
N TYR A 35 4.59 11.52 -6.18
CA TYR A 35 4.29 12.74 -5.41
C TYR A 35 5.56 13.50 -5.01
N PHE A 36 6.68 12.82 -4.81
CA PHE A 36 7.97 13.41 -4.43
C PHE A 36 8.91 13.71 -5.61
N ASN A 37 8.44 13.69 -6.87
CA ASN A 37 9.19 14.07 -8.07
C ASN A 37 10.54 13.34 -8.30
N PHE A 38 10.66 12.05 -7.94
CA PHE A 38 11.91 11.30 -8.20
C PHE A 38 12.09 10.81 -9.65
N LYS A 39 11.04 10.87 -10.50
CA LYS A 39 11.10 10.61 -11.95
C LYS A 39 10.04 11.44 -12.66
N GLU A 40 10.45 12.49 -13.38
CA GLU A 40 9.53 13.37 -14.13
C GLU A 40 8.78 12.65 -15.27
N ASP A 41 9.31 11.54 -15.80
CA ASP A 41 8.76 10.89 -17.01
C ASP A 41 7.82 9.71 -16.75
N THR A 42 7.66 9.25 -15.50
CA THR A 42 6.80 8.09 -15.20
C THR A 42 5.61 8.50 -14.36
N LYS A 43 4.47 8.78 -15.01
CA LYS A 43 3.18 8.80 -14.32
C LYS A 43 2.95 7.41 -13.72
N PHE A 44 2.77 7.35 -12.40
CA PHE A 44 2.42 6.10 -11.77
C PHE A 44 1.07 5.63 -12.32
N LYS A 45 1.07 4.42 -12.89
CA LYS A 45 -0.12 3.74 -13.36
C LYS A 45 -0.47 2.69 -12.32
N ARG A 46 -1.73 2.68 -11.88
CA ARG A 46 -2.21 1.60 -11.01
C ARG A 46 -2.10 0.29 -11.78
N GLU A 47 -1.53 -0.72 -11.16
CA GLU A 47 -1.41 -2.06 -11.73
C GLU A 47 -1.90 -3.11 -10.74
N LYS A 48 -2.07 -4.35 -11.21
CA LYS A 48 -2.49 -5.49 -10.37
C LYS A 48 -1.55 -5.69 -9.17
N LEU A 49 -0.26 -5.36 -9.32
CA LEU A 49 0.73 -5.41 -8.25
C LEU A 49 0.40 -4.45 -7.10
N SER A 50 -0.20 -3.30 -7.39
CA SER A 50 -0.63 -2.34 -6.38
C SER A 50 -1.79 -2.87 -5.53
N ASP A 51 -2.71 -3.61 -6.15
CA ASP A 51 -3.80 -4.27 -5.42
C ASP A 51 -3.24 -5.43 -4.57
N ILE A 52 -2.24 -6.17 -5.05
CA ILE A 52 -1.52 -7.19 -4.27
C ILE A 52 -0.85 -6.58 -3.04
N TYR A 53 -0.22 -5.40 -3.17
CA TYR A 53 0.34 -4.68 -2.03
C TYR A 53 -0.75 -4.39 -0.97
N SER A 54 -1.86 -3.79 -1.39
CA SER A 54 -2.97 -3.46 -0.47
C SER A 54 -3.53 -4.71 0.23
N LEU A 55 -3.59 -5.84 -0.47
CA LEU A 55 -4.03 -7.12 0.07
C LEU A 55 -3.07 -7.65 1.14
N GLY A 56 -1.76 -7.55 0.94
CA GLY A 56 -0.79 -7.99 1.94
C GLY A 56 -0.80 -7.13 3.21
N VAL A 57 -1.07 -5.83 3.09
CA VAL A 57 -1.29 -4.97 4.27
C VAL A 57 -2.54 -5.38 5.04
N ILE A 58 -3.64 -5.72 4.34
CA ILE A 58 -4.86 -6.28 4.98
C ILE A 58 -4.54 -7.58 5.71
N PHE A 59 -3.81 -8.50 5.07
CA PHE A 59 -3.42 -9.75 5.69
C PHE A 59 -2.52 -9.56 6.91
N TRP A 60 -1.60 -8.58 6.87
CA TRP A 60 -0.81 -8.20 8.02
C TRP A 60 -1.68 -7.63 9.16
N GLU A 61 -2.65 -6.78 8.85
CA GLU A 61 -3.60 -6.23 9.84
C GLU A 61 -4.44 -7.34 10.50
N LEU A 62 -4.96 -8.28 9.70
CA LEU A 62 -5.74 -9.41 10.19
C LEU A 62 -4.92 -10.37 11.05
N SER A 63 -3.69 -10.68 10.64
CA SER A 63 -2.80 -11.58 11.40
C SER A 63 -2.29 -10.94 12.69
N SER A 64 -2.03 -9.63 12.70
CA SER A 64 -1.58 -8.92 13.90
C SER A 64 -2.71 -8.54 14.85
N GLY A 65 -3.93 -8.38 14.33
CA GLY A 65 -5.03 -7.71 15.02
C GLY A 65 -4.73 -6.24 15.33
N ARG A 66 -3.82 -5.60 14.58
CA ARG A 66 -3.33 -4.23 14.85
C ARG A 66 -3.37 -3.37 13.59
N PRO A 67 -3.70 -2.07 13.70
CA PRO A 67 -3.59 -1.15 12.57
C PRO A 67 -2.14 -1.04 12.06
N PRO A 68 -1.88 -1.06 10.73
CA PRO A 68 -0.55 -1.02 10.13
C PRO A 68 0.35 0.09 10.68
N PHE A 69 -0.17 1.30 10.83
CA PHE A 69 0.63 2.45 11.28
C PHE A 69 -0.03 3.17 12.45
N LYS A 70 -0.43 2.40 13.48
CA LYS A 70 -1.02 2.95 14.71
C LYS A 70 -0.16 4.07 15.29
N GLY A 71 -0.74 5.25 15.46
CA GLY A 71 -0.09 6.42 16.06
C GLY A 71 0.77 7.26 15.11
N MET A 72 0.86 6.91 13.82
CA MET A 72 1.56 7.72 12.82
C MET A 72 0.61 8.69 12.12
N THR A 73 1.08 9.90 11.86
CA THR A 73 0.36 10.88 11.02
C THR A 73 0.43 10.51 9.54
N HIS A 74 -0.49 11.01 8.72
CA HIS A 74 -0.46 10.73 7.27
C HIS A 74 0.89 11.06 6.60
N PRO A 75 1.53 12.22 6.84
CA PRO A 75 2.85 12.50 6.27
C PRO A 75 3.92 11.51 6.73
N ALA A 76 3.88 11.08 8.00
CA ALA A 76 4.83 10.11 8.53
C ALA A 76 4.65 8.72 7.89
N ILE A 77 3.41 8.30 7.62
CA ILE A 77 3.09 7.05 6.92
C ILE A 77 3.63 7.11 5.49
N ILE A 78 3.34 8.19 4.77
CA ILE A 78 3.79 8.40 3.39
C ILE A 78 5.32 8.32 3.31
N LEU A 79 6.03 9.04 4.19
CA LEU A 79 7.50 9.03 4.24
C LEU A 79 8.06 7.64 4.60
N HIS A 80 7.42 6.94 5.53
CA HIS A 80 7.84 5.59 5.92
C HIS A 80 7.72 4.61 4.76
N ILE A 81 6.57 4.59 4.09
CA ILE A 81 6.29 3.69 2.96
C ILE A 81 7.18 4.04 1.76
N SER A 82 7.35 5.33 1.45
CA SER A 82 8.17 5.80 0.32
C SER A 82 9.66 5.47 0.51
N SER A 83 10.14 5.42 1.76
CA SER A 83 11.51 5.02 2.09
C SER A 83 11.81 3.52 1.89
N GLY A 84 10.84 2.74 1.40
CA GLY A 84 10.99 1.30 1.20
C GLY A 84 10.89 0.48 2.47
N LYS A 85 10.63 1.12 3.63
CA LYS A 85 10.40 0.41 4.88
C LYS A 85 9.06 -0.32 4.83
N ARG A 86 9.06 -1.53 5.37
CA ARG A 86 7.94 -2.46 5.39
C ARG A 86 7.85 -3.08 6.79
N LYS A 87 6.68 -3.63 7.15
CA LYS A 87 6.43 -4.20 8.48
C LYS A 87 6.98 -5.61 8.59
N SER A 88 7.72 -5.89 9.66
CA SER A 88 8.09 -7.27 9.94
C SER A 88 6.84 -8.16 10.10
N PRO A 89 6.90 -9.42 9.65
CA PRO A 89 5.88 -10.40 9.99
C PRO A 89 5.70 -10.53 11.51
N ILE A 90 4.53 -11.00 11.94
CA ILE A 90 4.23 -11.20 13.37
C ILE A 90 4.71 -12.58 13.81
N ASP A 91 5.24 -12.68 15.02
CA ASP A 91 5.60 -13.95 15.64
C ASP A 91 4.42 -14.93 15.64
N GLY A 92 4.65 -16.14 15.14
CA GLY A 92 3.60 -17.15 14.98
C GLY A 92 2.85 -17.11 13.65
N THR A 93 3.18 -16.18 12.74
CA THR A 93 2.68 -16.24 11.36
C THR A 93 3.18 -17.54 10.70
N PRO A 94 2.29 -18.39 10.14
CA PRO A 94 2.69 -19.63 9.48
C PRO A 94 3.70 -19.40 8.35
N ASN A 95 4.70 -20.27 8.21
CA ASN A 95 5.78 -20.13 7.22
C ASN A 95 5.27 -19.97 5.78
N ASP A 96 4.22 -20.69 5.39
CA ASP A 96 3.59 -20.60 4.07
C ASP A 96 3.02 -19.20 3.77
N PHE A 97 2.72 -18.44 4.82
CA PHE A 97 2.19 -17.09 4.75
C PHE A 97 3.33 -16.05 4.80
N LEU A 98 4.42 -16.35 5.52
CA LEU A 98 5.64 -15.53 5.54
C LEU A 98 6.26 -15.36 4.15
N GLU A 99 6.36 -16.45 3.39
CA GLU A 99 6.86 -16.41 2.01
C GLU A 99 6.05 -15.45 1.12
N LYS A 100 4.73 -15.45 1.27
CA LYS A 100 3.81 -14.59 0.50
C LYS A 100 3.82 -13.14 0.97
N LEU A 101 4.04 -12.92 2.26
CA LEU A 101 4.15 -11.59 2.86
C LEU A 101 5.51 -10.95 2.57
N ARG A 102 6.59 -11.70 2.38
CA ARG A 102 7.96 -11.17 2.18
C ARG A 102 8.14 -10.22 0.99
N ILE A 103 7.20 -10.24 0.04
CA ILE A 103 7.18 -9.35 -1.14
C ILE A 103 6.41 -8.04 -0.84
N ILE A 104 5.56 -8.05 0.19
CA ILE A 104 4.58 -7.00 0.49
C ILE A 104 4.91 -6.29 1.82
N VAL A 105 5.61 -6.98 2.73
CA VAL A 105 5.96 -6.55 4.09
C VAL A 105 7.44 -6.77 4.40
#